data_AF-A0A9D8ISW5-F1
#
_entry.id   AF-A0A9D8ISW5-F1
#
_cell.length_a   1.000
_cell.length_b   1.000
_cell.length_c   1.000
_cell.angle_alpha   90.00
_cell.angle_beta   90.00
_cell.angle_gamma   90.00
#
_symmetry.space_group_name_H-M   'P 1'
#
loop_
_entity.id
_entity.type
_entity.pdbx_description
1 polymer ?
#
loop_
_entity_poly.entity_id
_entity_poly.type
_entity_poly.pdbx_seq_one_letter_code
_entity_poly.pdbx_strand_id
1 'polypeptide(L)'
;MRTHALLALILTVALAGSLEAQRLEPSASFVASVDLSRFRYDETKTYIEIYYGFYPRLITYGFMNGQYEGAIFLTTKMTNKETGERVIDNTSVIPLSVRDTSAGANRNLLVSQSGYAIPFGEYSLEVVVVDSIAPARRDSVTLDVVARANGGGMWASDPELCSQIVASTNTGDPFYKNSLEVVPNPTLVYGVMTYPVLFYYYELYGVPSDRNLKLKASIVDGTGKVVREAEKEKTYGASNVVEVGTMNVSALESGKYIFRCTIQDAAGEVRTTSEKAFFVFNPHIRTVAVTDAAVIETQLAGLSSDELADEFRKCQYIATDQHVKLFAQLTKSDAQKQFLAQFWVDAEKGIQGKPPIKRHLYLQRVAVAQQRFSAFSKEGWRTDRGRVLILFGEPDQIDRFPSSESAKPHEIWNYYQLENGVEFVFVDRSGFGEYVQVHSSKRGELRDEQWQRYLY
;
A
#
# COMPACT_ATOMS: atom_id res chain seq x y z
N MET A 1 -40.02 12.80 26.78
CA MET A 1 -39.22 13.33 27.91
C MET A 1 -38.70 12.18 28.76
N ARG A 2 -37.52 11.67 28.45
CA ARG A 2 -36.70 10.88 29.37
C ARG A 2 -35.27 11.35 29.18
N THR A 3 -34.84 12.18 30.12
CA THR A 3 -33.47 12.65 30.29
C THR A 3 -32.58 11.46 30.61
N HIS A 4 -31.75 11.05 29.65
CA HIS A 4 -30.62 10.17 29.95
C HIS A 4 -29.46 11.06 30.36
N ALA A 5 -29.15 11.01 31.66
CA ALA A 5 -27.97 11.64 32.22
C ALA A 5 -26.74 10.99 31.58
N LEU A 6 -26.03 11.75 30.76
CA LEU A 6 -24.68 11.41 30.32
C LEU A 6 -23.80 11.40 31.58
N LEU A 7 -23.35 10.21 32.01
CA LEU A 7 -22.21 10.12 32.90
C LEU A 7 -20.97 10.49 32.07
N ALA A 8 -20.66 11.78 32.01
CA ALA A 8 -19.35 12.22 31.57
C ALA A 8 -18.35 11.78 32.65
N LEU A 9 -17.60 10.71 32.40
CA LEU A 9 -16.42 10.39 33.18
C LEU A 9 -15.39 11.47 32.83
N ILE A 10 -15.44 12.58 33.55
CA ILE A 10 -14.44 13.66 33.44
C ILE A 10 -13.14 13.07 34.01
N LEU A 11 -12.22 12.71 33.12
CA LEU A 11 -10.85 12.41 33.49
C LEU A 11 -10.19 13.74 33.88
N THR A 12 -10.26 14.09 35.16
CA THR A 12 -9.52 15.23 35.72
C THR A 12 -8.03 14.89 35.71
N VAL A 13 -7.32 15.34 34.66
CA VAL A 13 -5.86 15.40 34.68
C VAL A 13 -5.46 16.52 35.65
N ALA A 14 -5.25 16.16 36.90
CA ALA A 14 -4.66 17.07 37.88
C ALA A 14 -3.19 17.34 37.48
N LEU A 15 -2.89 18.58 37.07
CA LEU A 15 -1.52 19.08 37.01
C LEU A 15 -0.99 19.20 38.45
N ALA A 16 -0.28 18.18 38.92
CA ALA A 16 0.55 18.28 40.12
C ALA A 16 1.72 17.29 40.02
N GLY A 17 2.94 17.83 39.95
CA GLY A 17 4.16 17.13 40.32
C GLY A 17 4.75 16.19 39.27
N SER A 18 5.98 16.49 38.86
CA SER A 18 6.88 15.64 38.09
C SER A 18 7.20 14.32 38.83
N LEU A 19 6.33 13.33 38.65
CA LEU A 19 6.72 11.94 38.51
C LEU A 19 6.62 11.66 37.02
N GLU A 20 7.69 11.24 36.37
CA GLU A 20 7.58 10.60 35.05
C GLU A 20 6.74 9.34 35.26
N ALA A 21 5.42 9.47 35.18
CA ALA A 21 4.53 8.32 35.13
C ALA A 21 5.06 7.42 34.02
N GLN A 22 5.27 6.15 34.32
CA GLN A 22 5.81 5.21 33.33
C GLN A 22 4.91 5.25 32.10
N ARG A 23 5.47 5.71 30.97
CA ARG A 23 4.75 5.83 29.70
C ARG A 23 5.17 4.71 28.77
N LEU A 24 4.19 4.17 28.06
CA LEU A 24 4.41 3.29 26.93
C LEU A 24 4.15 4.09 25.68
N GLU A 25 5.23 4.44 24.98
CA GLU A 25 5.20 5.19 23.74
C GLU A 25 5.37 4.20 22.57
N PRO A 26 4.43 4.14 21.62
CA PRO A 26 4.56 3.28 20.45
C PRO A 26 5.67 3.76 19.52
N SER A 27 6.46 2.81 18.99
CA SER A 27 7.53 3.07 18.02
C SER A 27 7.06 3.29 16.58
N ALA A 28 5.76 3.19 16.32
CA ALA A 28 5.15 3.31 15.00
C ALA A 28 4.04 4.37 14.99
N SER A 29 3.72 4.87 13.80
CA SER A 29 2.66 5.85 13.59
C SER A 29 1.32 5.33 14.06
N PHE A 30 0.50 6.24 14.59
CA PHE A 30 -0.89 5.95 14.91
C PHE A 30 -1.70 5.85 13.61
N VAL A 31 -2.48 4.78 13.46
CA VAL A 31 -3.25 4.48 12.23
C VAL A 31 -4.65 4.03 12.61
N ALA A 32 -5.66 4.61 11.96
CA ALA A 32 -7.04 4.13 12.02
C ALA A 32 -7.47 3.49 10.70
N SER A 33 -8.34 2.50 10.78
CA SER A 33 -9.03 1.91 9.63
C SER A 33 -10.51 2.22 9.71
N VAL A 34 -11.11 2.60 8.59
CA VAL A 34 -12.52 2.98 8.52
C VAL A 34 -13.17 2.28 7.31
N ASP A 35 -14.29 1.61 7.56
CA ASP A 35 -15.21 1.10 6.54
C ASP A 35 -16.64 1.52 6.90
N LEU A 36 -17.58 1.38 5.98
CA LEU A 36 -18.99 1.64 6.23
C LEU A 36 -19.90 0.77 5.35
N SER A 37 -21.11 0.51 5.80
CA SER A 37 -22.16 -0.15 5.02
C SER A 37 -23.49 0.60 5.13
N ARG A 38 -24.23 0.66 4.03
CA ARG A 38 -25.56 1.26 3.94
C ARG A 38 -26.65 0.19 3.99
N PHE A 39 -27.65 0.45 4.82
CA PHE A 39 -28.84 -0.36 5.02
C PHE A 39 -30.10 0.47 4.81
N ARG A 40 -31.23 -0.19 4.58
CA ARG A 40 -32.52 0.50 4.43
C ARG A 40 -32.93 1.09 5.77
N TYR A 41 -33.44 2.32 5.76
CA TYR A 41 -34.07 2.93 6.94
C TYR A 41 -35.52 3.28 6.67
N ASP A 42 -35.79 4.38 5.95
CA ASP A 42 -37.13 4.84 5.59
C ASP A 42 -37.14 5.44 4.17
N GLU A 43 -38.26 6.08 3.78
CA GLU A 43 -38.45 6.67 2.45
C GLU A 43 -37.67 7.96 2.20
N THR A 44 -36.99 8.49 3.22
CA THR A 44 -36.25 9.77 3.16
C THR A 44 -34.80 9.65 3.59
N LYS A 45 -34.44 8.57 4.29
CA LYS A 45 -33.13 8.36 4.91
C LYS A 45 -32.56 6.98 4.62
N THR A 46 -31.23 6.91 4.59
CA THR A 46 -30.44 5.67 4.59
C THR A 46 -29.84 5.46 5.98
N TYR A 47 -29.80 4.22 6.46
CA TYR A 47 -29.05 3.88 7.66
C TYR A 47 -27.61 3.56 7.27
N ILE A 48 -26.65 4.18 7.94
CA ILE A 48 -25.23 3.96 7.70
C ILE A 48 -24.61 3.46 9.00
N GLU A 49 -23.95 2.32 8.91
CA GLU A 49 -23.04 1.83 9.94
C GLU A 49 -21.61 2.18 9.51
N ILE A 50 -20.86 2.83 10.40
CA ILE A 50 -19.45 3.16 10.23
C ILE A 50 -18.66 2.31 11.21
N TYR A 51 -17.65 1.62 10.70
CA TYR A 51 -16.82 0.69 11.44
C TYR A 51 -15.41 1.26 11.58
N TYR A 52 -14.86 1.22 12.79
CA TYR A 52 -13.56 1.78 13.12
C TYR A 52 -12.63 0.70 13.65
N GLY A 53 -11.40 0.66 13.13
CA GLY A 53 -10.37 -0.28 13.53
C GLY A 53 -9.15 0.45 14.09
N PHE A 54 -8.68 0.02 15.26
CA PHE A 54 -7.52 0.57 15.94
C PHE A 54 -6.60 -0.53 16.43
N TYR A 55 -5.29 -0.31 16.41
CA TYR A 55 -4.34 -1.24 17.02
C TYR A 55 -3.94 -0.69 18.40
N PRO A 56 -4.32 -1.35 19.52
CA PRO A 56 -3.98 -0.87 20.86
C PRO A 56 -2.47 -0.63 21.06
N ARG A 57 -1.61 -1.45 20.46
CA ARG A 57 -0.14 -1.24 20.47
C ARG A 57 0.34 0.09 19.86
N LEU A 58 -0.49 0.81 19.12
CA LEU A 58 -0.17 2.09 18.49
C LEU A 58 -0.64 3.30 19.31
N ILE A 59 -1.17 3.05 20.52
CA ILE A 59 -1.66 4.05 21.47
C ILE A 59 -0.64 4.27 22.58
N THR A 60 -0.54 5.52 23.02
CA THR A 60 0.26 5.92 24.16
C THR A 60 -0.49 5.59 25.45
N TYR A 61 0.20 4.94 26.40
CA TYR A 61 -0.38 4.64 27.71
C TYR A 61 0.41 5.31 28.83
N GLY A 62 -0.30 5.77 29.84
CA GLY A 62 0.25 6.22 31.12
C GLY A 62 -0.08 5.21 32.22
N PHE A 63 0.89 4.93 33.10
CA PHE A 63 0.64 4.06 34.25
C PHE A 63 -0.20 4.77 35.32
N MET A 64 -1.41 4.28 35.57
CA MET A 64 -2.38 4.81 36.54
C MET A 64 -3.12 3.66 37.23
N ASN A 65 -3.38 3.79 38.54
CA ASN A 65 -4.16 2.79 39.31
C ASN A 65 -3.70 1.32 39.17
N GLY A 66 -2.39 1.10 38.99
CA GLY A 66 -1.80 -0.22 38.86
C GLY A 66 -1.91 -0.85 37.47
N GLN A 67 -2.35 -0.11 36.45
CA GLN A 67 -2.44 -0.56 35.05
C GLN A 67 -2.01 0.56 34.10
N TYR A 68 -1.79 0.23 32.83
CA TYR A 68 -1.55 1.22 31.80
C TYR A 68 -2.87 1.61 31.16
N GLU A 69 -3.19 2.90 31.18
CA GLU A 69 -4.42 3.45 30.64
C GLU A 69 -4.12 4.48 29.55
N GLY A 70 -4.97 4.47 28.52
CA GLY A 70 -4.93 5.39 27.40
C GLY A 70 -6.32 5.48 26.77
N ALA A 71 -6.52 6.36 25.81
CA ALA A 71 -7.77 6.45 25.09
C ALA A 71 -7.58 7.00 23.68
N ILE A 72 -8.60 6.78 22.85
CA ILE A 72 -8.71 7.37 21.52
C ILE A 72 -9.86 8.38 21.55
N PHE A 73 -9.58 9.62 21.16
CA PHE A 73 -10.60 10.59 20.81
C PHE A 73 -10.98 10.38 19.34
N LEU A 74 -12.18 9.87 19.10
CA LEU A 74 -12.73 9.59 17.78
C LEU A 74 -13.75 10.66 17.42
N THR A 75 -13.43 11.51 16.45
CA THR A 75 -14.35 12.50 15.90
C THR A 75 -14.83 12.05 14.53
N THR A 76 -16.14 11.92 14.35
CA THR A 76 -16.80 11.54 13.10
C THR A 76 -17.62 12.71 12.59
N LYS A 77 -17.36 13.14 11.35
CA LYS A 77 -18.06 14.24 10.70
C LYS A 77 -18.61 13.81 9.36
N MET A 78 -19.85 14.14 9.07
CA MET A 78 -20.48 13.88 7.77
C MET A 78 -21.03 15.20 7.24
N THR A 79 -20.55 15.62 6.07
CA THR A 79 -20.96 16.89 5.44
C THR A 79 -21.62 16.62 4.10
N ASN A 80 -22.82 17.15 3.91
CA ASN A 80 -23.51 17.12 2.62
C ASN A 80 -22.71 17.98 1.62
N LYS A 81 -22.36 17.38 0.48
CA LYS A 81 -21.50 18.02 -0.54
C LYS A 81 -22.19 19.14 -1.29
N GLU A 82 -23.52 19.12 -1.37
CA GLU A 82 -24.32 20.12 -2.07
C GLU A 82 -24.60 21.33 -1.17
N THR A 83 -25.11 21.09 0.05
CA THR A 83 -25.51 22.17 0.96
C THR A 83 -24.38 22.68 1.84
N GLY A 84 -23.30 21.90 2.00
CA GLY A 84 -22.24 22.15 2.99
C GLY A 84 -22.66 21.89 4.44
N GLU A 85 -23.89 21.43 4.66
CA GLU A 85 -24.42 21.15 6.00
C GLU A 85 -23.70 19.96 6.64
N ARG A 86 -23.29 20.12 7.90
CA ARG A 86 -22.74 19.03 8.69
C ARG A 86 -23.88 18.28 9.40
N VAL A 87 -24.22 17.11 8.86
CA VAL A 87 -25.31 16.26 9.36
C VAL A 87 -24.87 15.32 10.49
N ILE A 88 -23.56 15.08 10.63
CA ILE A 88 -22.96 14.38 11.77
C ILE A 88 -21.75 15.18 12.23
N ASP A 89 -21.65 15.45 13.53
CA ASP A 89 -20.45 15.94 14.21
C ASP A 89 -20.45 15.34 15.62
N ASN A 90 -19.83 14.17 15.75
CA ASN A 90 -19.83 13.41 16.99
C ASN A 90 -18.40 13.13 17.43
N THR A 91 -18.10 13.38 18.70
CA THR A 91 -16.82 12.99 19.31
C THR A 91 -17.07 11.98 20.41
N SER A 92 -16.39 10.84 20.34
CA SER A 92 -16.48 9.74 21.29
C SER A 92 -15.09 9.42 21.86
N VAL A 93 -15.06 8.91 23.08
CA VAL A 93 -13.82 8.48 23.75
C VAL A 93 -13.83 6.97 23.83
N ILE A 94 -12.79 6.32 23.30
CA ILE A 94 -12.61 4.88 23.39
C ILE A 94 -11.53 4.62 24.45
N PRO A 95 -11.89 4.26 25.70
CA PRO A 95 -10.93 3.97 26.75
C PRO A 95 -10.22 2.63 26.50
N LEU A 96 -8.94 2.56 26.84
CA LEU A 96 -8.08 1.40 26.70
C LEU A 96 -7.30 1.16 27.98
N SER A 97 -7.28 -0.09 28.44
CA SER A 97 -6.53 -0.49 29.64
C SER A 97 -5.75 -1.76 29.34
N VAL A 98 -4.44 -1.74 29.64
CA VAL A 98 -3.55 -2.89 29.46
C VAL A 98 -2.78 -3.16 30.76
N ARG A 99 -2.80 -4.42 31.22
CA ARG A 99 -2.11 -4.84 32.45
C ARG A 99 -0.64 -5.20 32.22
N ASP A 100 -0.32 -5.69 31.03
CA ASP A 100 1.00 -6.22 30.68
C ASP A 100 1.26 -5.99 29.18
N THR A 101 2.43 -5.47 28.83
CA THR A 101 2.86 -5.22 27.44
C THR A 101 3.27 -6.49 26.70
N SER A 102 3.49 -7.58 27.42
CA SER A 102 3.83 -8.90 26.88
C SER A 102 2.61 -9.69 26.39
N ALA A 103 1.39 -9.28 26.73
CA ALA A 103 0.17 -9.98 26.35
C ALA A 103 -0.18 -9.82 24.87
N GLY A 104 -0.43 -10.94 24.18
CA GLY A 104 -0.86 -10.99 22.78
C GLY A 104 -2.16 -10.21 22.47
N ALA A 105 -2.94 -9.85 23.50
CA ALA A 105 -4.17 -9.05 23.38
C ALA A 105 -3.95 -7.66 22.76
N ASN A 106 -2.75 -7.07 22.91
CA ASN A 106 -2.44 -5.74 22.36
C ASN A 106 -2.11 -5.75 20.86
N ARG A 107 -2.02 -6.93 20.24
CA ARG A 107 -1.72 -7.10 18.81
C ARG A 107 -2.97 -7.10 17.94
N ASN A 108 -4.12 -7.40 18.53
CA ASN A 108 -5.37 -7.55 17.78
C ASN A 108 -5.96 -6.18 17.43
N LEU A 109 -6.67 -6.14 16.31
CA LEU A 109 -7.46 -4.98 15.93
C LEU A 109 -8.62 -4.83 16.92
N LEU A 110 -8.68 -3.69 17.60
CA LEU A 110 -9.87 -3.25 18.32
C LEU A 110 -10.86 -2.69 17.31
N VAL A 111 -12.09 -3.21 17.34
CA VAL A 111 -13.17 -2.77 16.46
C VAL A 111 -14.18 -1.99 17.29
N SER A 112 -14.68 -0.88 16.73
CA SER A 112 -15.79 -0.10 17.26
C SER A 112 -16.73 0.27 16.12
N GLN A 113 -17.95 0.70 16.42
CA GLN A 113 -18.90 1.11 15.39
C GLN A 113 -19.84 2.24 15.83
N SER A 114 -20.44 2.91 14.85
CA SER A 114 -21.50 3.90 15.06
C SER A 114 -22.51 3.86 13.93
N GLY A 115 -23.79 4.00 14.25
CA GLY A 115 -24.89 3.95 13.30
C GLY A 115 -25.64 5.26 13.22
N TYR A 116 -25.98 5.70 12.00
CA TYR A 116 -26.67 6.97 11.76
C TYR A 116 -27.73 6.83 10.66
N ALA A 117 -28.90 7.44 10.84
CA ALA A 117 -29.88 7.60 9.78
C ALA A 117 -29.73 9.00 9.15
N ILE A 118 -29.24 9.07 7.91
CA ILE A 118 -28.99 10.33 7.20
C ILE A 118 -29.93 10.50 6.00
N PRO A 119 -30.34 11.74 5.66
CA PRO A 119 -31.12 12.01 4.45
C PRO A 119 -30.42 11.50 3.17
N PHE A 120 -31.19 11.31 2.10
CA PHE A 120 -30.59 11.04 0.79
C PHE A 120 -29.77 12.24 0.30
N GLY A 121 -28.64 11.95 -0.33
CA GLY A 121 -27.69 12.95 -0.80
C GLY A 121 -26.29 12.37 -0.96
N GLU A 122 -25.36 13.24 -1.38
CA GLU A 122 -23.94 12.91 -1.48
C GLU A 122 -23.18 13.64 -0.37
N TYR A 123 -22.30 12.92 0.32
CA TYR A 123 -21.66 13.35 1.54
C TYR A 123 -20.15 13.07 1.50
N SER A 124 -19.41 13.86 2.26
CA SER A 124 -18.02 13.57 2.65
C SER A 124 -18.01 13.18 4.12
N LEU A 125 -17.54 11.97 4.41
CA LEU A 125 -17.26 11.46 5.75
C LEU A 125 -15.81 11.75 6.10
N GLU A 126 -15.57 12.49 7.17
CA GLU A 126 -14.25 12.69 7.78
C GLU A 126 -14.23 12.03 9.16
N VAL A 127 -13.31 11.11 9.37
CA VAL A 127 -13.03 10.49 10.67
C VAL A 127 -11.65 10.95 11.12
N VAL A 128 -11.57 11.59 12.28
CA VAL A 128 -10.32 12.05 12.89
C VAL A 128 -10.12 11.30 14.20
N VAL A 129 -8.94 10.73 14.38
CA VAL A 129 -8.58 10.00 15.60
C VAL A 129 -7.37 10.66 16.25
N VAL A 130 -7.43 10.86 17.56
CA VAL A 130 -6.36 11.52 18.31
C VAL A 130 -6.03 10.68 19.55
N ASP A 131 -4.74 10.45 19.77
CA ASP A 131 -4.23 9.83 20.99
C ASP A 131 -4.47 10.74 22.22
N SER A 132 -5.02 10.19 23.29
CA SER A 132 -5.42 11.01 24.45
C SER A 132 -4.27 11.56 25.29
N ILE A 133 -3.09 10.94 25.24
CA ILE A 133 -1.91 11.33 26.03
C ILE A 133 -0.91 12.10 25.18
N ALA A 134 -0.81 11.77 23.89
CA ALA A 134 0.06 12.43 22.94
C ALA A 134 -0.72 13.00 21.75
N PRO A 135 -1.42 14.15 21.87
CA PRO A 135 -2.34 14.67 20.85
C PRO A 135 -1.71 15.00 19.48
N ALA A 136 -0.38 15.12 19.42
CA ALA A 136 0.35 15.24 18.16
C ALA A 136 0.28 13.95 17.31
N ARG A 137 0.03 12.80 17.94
CA ARG A 137 -0.25 11.52 17.29
C ARG A 137 -1.72 11.46 16.93
N ARG A 138 -2.01 11.69 15.64
CA ARG A 138 -3.36 11.67 15.09
C ARG A 138 -3.36 11.10 13.68
N ASP A 139 -4.50 10.59 13.27
CA ASP A 139 -4.75 10.12 11.89
C ASP A 139 -6.14 10.58 11.45
N SER A 140 -6.37 10.62 10.14
CA SER A 140 -7.66 11.00 9.58
C SER A 140 -7.96 10.25 8.30
N VAL A 141 -9.20 9.76 8.18
CA VAL A 141 -9.70 9.08 6.98
C VAL A 141 -10.86 9.89 6.40
N THR A 142 -10.85 10.11 5.09
CA THR A 142 -11.95 10.76 4.37
C THR A 142 -12.52 9.81 3.31
N LEU A 143 -13.84 9.64 3.31
CA LEU A 143 -14.57 8.78 2.39
C LEU A 143 -15.73 9.54 1.75
N ASP A 144 -16.01 9.24 0.49
CA ASP A 144 -17.22 9.69 -0.19
C ASP A 144 -18.37 8.74 0.11
N VAL A 145 -19.52 9.30 0.48
CA VAL A 145 -20.71 8.55 0.89
C VAL A 145 -21.91 9.00 0.08
N VAL A 146 -22.64 8.05 -0.49
CA VAL A 146 -23.83 8.35 -1.29
C VAL A 146 -25.03 7.65 -0.66
N ALA A 147 -25.94 8.43 -0.06
CA ALA A 147 -27.19 7.93 0.48
C ALA A 147 -28.29 8.10 -0.57
N ARG A 148 -28.94 7.00 -0.99
CA ARG A 148 -29.96 7.04 -2.04
C ARG A 148 -31.17 6.22 -1.65
N ALA A 149 -32.31 6.59 -2.19
CA ALA A 149 -33.53 5.80 -2.08
C ALA A 149 -33.33 4.42 -2.73
N ASN A 150 -33.94 3.41 -2.13
CA ASN A 150 -34.04 2.10 -2.76
C ASN A 150 -35.07 2.19 -3.91
N GLY A 151 -34.67 1.84 -5.13
CA GLY A 151 -35.60 1.76 -6.26
C GLY A 151 -36.69 0.73 -5.94
N GLY A 152 -37.97 1.06 -6.20
CA GLY A 152 -39.12 0.20 -5.88
C GLY A 152 -39.00 -1.19 -6.50
N GLY A 153 -38.47 -2.14 -5.74
CA GLY A 153 -38.09 -3.47 -6.18
C GLY A 153 -37.23 -4.18 -5.14
N MET A 154 -36.76 -5.38 -5.45
CA MET A 154 -35.86 -6.11 -4.56
C MET A 154 -34.49 -5.43 -4.52
N TRP A 155 -33.99 -5.18 -3.32
CA TRP A 155 -32.74 -4.46 -3.10
C TRP A 155 -31.89 -5.16 -2.05
N ALA A 156 -30.57 -5.09 -2.20
CA ALA A 156 -29.61 -5.59 -1.25
C ALA A 156 -28.86 -4.43 -0.59
N SER A 157 -28.64 -4.50 0.72
CA SER A 157 -27.74 -3.57 1.42
C SER A 157 -26.33 -3.62 0.83
N ASP A 158 -25.48 -2.67 1.22
CA ASP A 158 -24.04 -2.89 1.04
C ASP A 158 -23.65 -4.19 1.77
N PRO A 159 -22.72 -4.99 1.23
CA PRO A 159 -22.24 -6.15 1.93
C PRO A 159 -21.26 -5.69 3.01
N GLU A 160 -21.52 -6.07 4.25
CA GLU A 160 -20.56 -5.92 5.34
C GLU A 160 -19.58 -7.09 5.30
N LEU A 161 -18.28 -6.78 5.20
CA LEU A 161 -17.23 -7.78 5.22
C LEU A 161 -16.66 -7.87 6.64
N CYS A 162 -16.85 -9.03 7.25
CA CYS A 162 -16.65 -9.26 8.67
C CYS A 162 -15.41 -10.13 8.94
N SER A 163 -14.80 -9.92 10.10
CA SER A 163 -13.76 -10.80 10.63
C SER A 163 -14.35 -12.06 11.27
N GLN A 164 -15.57 -11.96 11.80
CA GLN A 164 -16.30 -13.05 12.43
C GLN A 164 -17.80 -12.79 12.37
N ILE A 165 -18.58 -13.86 12.19
CA ILE A 165 -20.03 -13.85 12.44
C ILE A 165 -20.37 -15.12 13.23
N VAL A 166 -21.01 -14.96 14.39
CA VAL A 166 -21.48 -16.07 15.23
C VAL A 166 -22.90 -15.83 15.69
N ALA A 167 -23.63 -16.90 16.02
CA ALA A 167 -24.92 -16.78 16.67
C ALA A 167 -24.74 -16.14 18.06
N SER A 168 -25.61 -15.20 18.41
CA SER A 168 -25.56 -14.51 19.69
C SER A 168 -26.97 -14.21 20.19
N THR A 169 -27.08 -14.05 21.50
CA THR A 169 -28.28 -13.54 22.18
C THR A 169 -27.96 -12.31 23.03
N ASN A 170 -26.73 -11.80 22.96
CA ASN A 170 -26.29 -10.67 23.76
C ASN A 170 -26.73 -9.35 23.11
N THR A 171 -27.96 -8.93 23.37
CA THR A 171 -28.53 -7.68 22.82
C THR A 171 -27.82 -6.40 23.31
N GLY A 172 -26.93 -6.50 24.30
CA GLY A 172 -26.11 -5.39 24.78
C GLY A 172 -24.77 -5.25 24.07
N ASP A 173 -24.39 -6.24 23.25
CA ASP A 173 -23.19 -6.15 22.42
C ASP A 173 -23.40 -5.13 21.31
N PRO A 174 -22.49 -4.16 21.10
CA PRO A 174 -22.61 -3.24 19.98
C PRO A 174 -22.70 -3.95 18.63
N PHE A 175 -22.10 -5.13 18.47
CA PHE A 175 -22.09 -5.93 17.23
C PHE A 175 -23.28 -6.89 17.12
N TYR A 176 -24.20 -6.90 18.09
CA TYR A 176 -25.39 -7.73 18.01
C TYR A 176 -26.39 -7.18 17.00
N LYS A 177 -26.73 -7.98 15.98
CA LYS A 177 -27.87 -7.74 15.10
C LYS A 177 -28.44 -9.04 14.55
N ASN A 178 -29.77 -9.10 14.45
CA ASN A 178 -30.51 -10.25 13.89
C ASN A 178 -30.12 -11.62 14.50
N SER A 179 -29.96 -11.69 15.82
CA SER A 179 -29.54 -12.90 16.57
C SER A 179 -28.12 -13.38 16.25
N LEU A 180 -27.28 -12.48 15.74
CA LEU A 180 -25.89 -12.71 15.41
C LEU A 180 -25.03 -11.65 16.12
N GLU A 181 -23.80 -12.01 16.45
CA GLU A 181 -22.71 -11.07 16.67
C GLU A 181 -21.97 -10.95 15.34
N VAL A 182 -22.00 -9.76 14.74
CA VAL A 182 -21.44 -9.46 13.42
C VAL A 182 -20.29 -8.49 13.62
N VAL A 183 -19.05 -9.02 13.63
CA VAL A 183 -17.86 -8.22 13.90
C VAL A 183 -17.23 -7.79 12.57
N PRO A 184 -17.34 -6.51 12.17
CA PRO A 184 -16.82 -6.03 10.88
C PRO A 184 -15.30 -6.15 10.82
N ASN A 185 -14.74 -6.08 9.61
CA ASN A 185 -13.30 -5.89 9.40
C ASN A 185 -13.05 -4.52 8.77
N PRO A 186 -12.86 -3.45 9.56
CA PRO A 186 -12.65 -2.09 9.06
C PRO A 186 -11.41 -1.93 8.17
N THR A 187 -10.45 -2.86 8.24
CA THR A 187 -9.26 -2.80 7.38
C THR A 187 -9.58 -3.20 5.94
N LEU A 188 -10.62 -4.00 5.75
CA LEU A 188 -10.93 -4.71 4.50
C LEU A 188 -9.73 -5.51 3.95
N VAL A 189 -8.76 -5.86 4.80
CA VAL A 189 -7.62 -6.70 4.46
C VAL A 189 -7.83 -8.09 5.02
N TYR A 190 -7.78 -9.07 4.14
CA TYR A 190 -7.87 -10.49 4.46
C TYR A 190 -6.58 -11.20 4.03
N GLY A 191 -6.32 -12.42 4.50
CA GLY A 191 -5.08 -13.11 4.17
C GLY A 191 -4.75 -14.27 5.09
N VAL A 192 -3.83 -15.13 4.65
CA VAL A 192 -3.46 -16.37 5.36
C VAL A 192 -2.91 -16.16 6.76
N MET A 193 -2.34 -14.98 7.06
CA MET A 193 -1.74 -14.66 8.35
C MET A 193 -2.70 -13.99 9.34
N THR A 194 -3.81 -13.42 8.86
CA THR A 194 -4.74 -12.62 9.68
C THR A 194 -6.15 -13.17 9.59
N TYR A 195 -6.81 -13.03 8.44
CA TYR A 195 -8.18 -13.48 8.20
C TYR A 195 -8.23 -14.38 6.94
N PRO A 196 -7.97 -15.70 7.07
CA PRO A 196 -7.97 -16.63 5.94
C PRO A 196 -9.37 -16.91 5.35
N VAL A 197 -10.41 -16.54 6.10
CA VAL A 197 -11.82 -16.68 5.75
C VAL A 197 -12.45 -15.29 5.84
N LEU A 198 -13.10 -14.88 4.75
CA LEU A 198 -13.94 -13.69 4.70
C LEU A 198 -15.35 -14.09 5.11
N PHE A 199 -15.88 -13.44 6.15
CA PHE A 199 -17.29 -13.52 6.51
C PHE A 199 -18.03 -12.36 5.84
N TYR A 200 -19.27 -12.57 5.44
CA TYR A 200 -20.09 -11.51 4.87
C TYR A 200 -21.49 -11.51 5.48
N TYR A 201 -22.05 -10.31 5.62
CA TYR A 201 -23.42 -10.04 6.03
C TYR A 201 -24.06 -9.06 5.05
N TYR A 202 -25.30 -9.31 4.63
CA TYR A 202 -26.11 -8.32 3.94
C TYR A 202 -27.59 -8.56 4.18
N GLU A 203 -28.39 -7.52 3.98
CA GLU A 203 -29.84 -7.58 4.08
C GLU A 203 -30.45 -7.53 2.67
N LEU A 204 -31.44 -8.38 2.44
CA LEU A 204 -32.30 -8.33 1.28
C LEU A 204 -33.66 -7.79 1.67
N TYR A 205 -34.17 -6.89 0.85
CA TYR A 205 -35.43 -6.19 1.09
C TYR A 205 -36.34 -6.32 -0.12
N GLY A 206 -37.65 -6.38 0.11
CA GLY A 206 -38.63 -6.55 -0.96
C GLY A 206 -38.59 -7.94 -1.61
N VAL A 207 -38.17 -8.96 -0.84
CA VAL A 207 -38.14 -10.35 -1.28
C VAL A 207 -39.58 -10.87 -1.49
N PRO A 208 -39.92 -11.45 -2.65
CA PRO A 208 -41.23 -12.06 -2.86
C PRO A 208 -41.40 -13.34 -2.02
N SER A 209 -42.52 -13.46 -1.29
CA SER A 209 -42.78 -14.52 -0.30
C SER A 209 -42.97 -15.94 -0.86
N ASP A 210 -43.02 -16.08 -2.19
CA ASP A 210 -43.35 -17.32 -2.90
C ASP A 210 -42.31 -17.72 -3.97
N ARG A 211 -41.19 -17.00 -4.06
CA ARG A 211 -40.17 -17.26 -5.07
C ARG A 211 -38.94 -17.93 -4.49
N ASN A 212 -38.52 -19.02 -5.11
CA ASN A 212 -37.18 -19.54 -4.97
C ASN A 212 -36.21 -18.56 -5.65
N LEU A 213 -35.22 -18.09 -4.91
CA LEU A 213 -34.17 -17.19 -5.38
C LEU A 213 -32.84 -17.94 -5.43
N LYS A 214 -32.03 -17.62 -6.44
CA LYS A 214 -30.63 -18.05 -6.50
C LYS A 214 -29.73 -16.94 -6.00
N LEU A 215 -28.92 -17.23 -4.99
CA LEU A 215 -28.00 -16.29 -4.39
C LEU A 215 -26.58 -16.70 -4.72
N LYS A 216 -25.85 -15.80 -5.39
CA LYS A 216 -24.45 -15.96 -5.74
C LYS A 216 -23.60 -15.01 -4.92
N ALA A 217 -22.64 -15.57 -4.19
CA ALA A 217 -21.58 -14.81 -3.54
C ALA A 217 -20.28 -15.09 -4.30
N SER A 218 -19.71 -14.04 -4.91
CA SER A 218 -18.58 -14.17 -5.82
C SER A 218 -17.45 -13.24 -5.41
N ILE A 219 -16.20 -13.68 -5.60
CA ILE A 219 -15.01 -12.83 -5.50
C ILE A 219 -14.51 -12.59 -6.92
N VAL A 220 -14.38 -11.33 -7.29
CA VAL A 220 -13.98 -10.87 -8.61
C VAL A 220 -12.62 -10.18 -8.51
N ASP A 221 -11.69 -10.55 -9.39
CA ASP A 221 -10.35 -9.94 -9.43
C ASP A 221 -10.33 -8.58 -10.17
N GLY A 222 -9.16 -7.93 -10.20
CA GLY A 222 -8.98 -6.64 -10.88
C GLY A 222 -9.20 -6.64 -12.40
N THR A 223 -9.29 -7.82 -13.03
CA THR A 223 -9.62 -7.97 -14.46
C THR A 223 -11.12 -8.16 -14.71
N GLY A 224 -11.92 -8.30 -13.66
CA GLY A 224 -13.35 -8.60 -13.74
C GLY A 224 -13.66 -10.09 -13.78
N LYS A 225 -12.67 -10.97 -13.62
CA LYS A 225 -12.86 -12.42 -13.61
C LYS A 225 -13.32 -12.90 -12.24
N VAL A 226 -14.34 -13.76 -12.21
CA VAL A 226 -14.78 -14.46 -11.00
C VAL A 226 -13.74 -15.52 -10.63
N VAL A 227 -13.09 -15.36 -9.48
CA VAL A 227 -12.04 -16.28 -8.99
C VAL A 227 -12.55 -17.26 -7.93
N ARG A 228 -13.64 -16.91 -7.26
CA ARG A 228 -14.40 -17.78 -6.34
C ARG A 228 -15.88 -17.46 -6.45
N GLU A 229 -16.72 -18.48 -6.33
CA GLU A 229 -18.16 -18.34 -6.31
C GLU A 229 -18.79 -19.42 -5.43
N ALA A 230 -19.83 -19.05 -4.71
CA ALA A 230 -20.73 -19.95 -4.03
C ALA A 230 -22.16 -19.60 -4.43
N GLU A 231 -22.94 -20.62 -4.78
CA GLU A 231 -24.34 -20.49 -5.16
C GLU A 231 -25.22 -21.27 -4.19
N LYS A 232 -26.38 -20.70 -3.82
CA LYS A 232 -27.43 -21.40 -3.10
C LYS A 232 -28.81 -21.00 -3.62
N GLU A 233 -29.73 -21.96 -3.59
CA GLU A 233 -31.15 -21.71 -3.85
C GLU A 233 -31.90 -21.67 -2.52
N LYS A 234 -32.76 -20.65 -2.34
CA LYS A 234 -33.49 -20.47 -1.09
C LYS A 234 -34.84 -19.81 -1.33
N THR A 235 -35.87 -20.33 -0.67
CA THR A 235 -37.19 -19.71 -0.57
C THR A 235 -37.30 -18.98 0.75
N TYR A 236 -37.86 -17.76 0.72
CA TYR A 236 -37.98 -16.91 1.90
C TYR A 236 -39.43 -16.76 2.33
N GLY A 237 -39.67 -16.92 3.63
CA GLY A 237 -41.00 -16.68 4.23
C GLY A 237 -41.25 -15.23 4.65
N ALA A 238 -40.29 -14.33 4.44
CA ALA A 238 -40.37 -12.93 4.82
C ALA A 238 -39.85 -12.03 3.69
N SER A 239 -40.36 -10.79 3.64
CA SER A 239 -39.99 -9.80 2.61
C SER A 239 -38.67 -9.09 2.88
N ASN A 240 -38.20 -9.11 4.13
CA ASN A 240 -36.89 -8.59 4.50
C ASN A 240 -36.16 -9.68 5.26
N VAL A 241 -34.96 -10.03 4.79
CA VAL A 241 -34.22 -11.19 5.26
C VAL A 241 -32.74 -10.88 5.33
N VAL A 242 -32.04 -11.62 6.18
CA VAL A 242 -30.60 -11.51 6.38
C VAL A 242 -29.92 -12.68 5.70
N GLU A 243 -28.81 -12.40 5.02
CA GLU A 243 -27.94 -13.40 4.45
C GLU A 243 -26.52 -13.25 4.96
N VAL A 244 -25.99 -14.38 5.43
CA VAL A 244 -24.63 -14.51 5.89
C VAL A 244 -23.96 -15.71 5.23
N GLY A 245 -22.64 -15.66 5.18
CA GLY A 245 -21.84 -16.78 4.72
C GLY A 245 -20.36 -16.49 4.83
N THR A 246 -19.57 -17.40 4.26
CA THR A 246 -18.13 -17.33 4.29
C THR A 246 -17.53 -17.68 2.94
N MET A 247 -16.35 -17.13 2.66
CA MET A 247 -15.52 -17.51 1.53
C MET A 247 -14.07 -17.65 1.99
N ASN A 248 -13.44 -18.77 1.64
CA ASN A 248 -12.01 -18.94 1.91
C ASN A 248 -11.20 -18.12 0.90
N VAL A 249 -10.34 -17.23 1.41
CA VAL A 249 -9.46 -16.37 0.60
C VAL A 249 -7.99 -16.80 0.68
N SER A 250 -7.70 -17.88 1.40
CA SER A 250 -6.32 -18.36 1.64
C SER A 250 -5.60 -18.78 0.37
N ALA A 251 -6.35 -19.16 -0.66
CA ALA A 251 -5.83 -19.54 -1.97
C ALA A 251 -5.79 -18.36 -2.96
N LEU A 252 -6.24 -17.17 -2.55
CA LEU A 252 -6.22 -15.98 -3.39
C LEU A 252 -4.88 -15.28 -3.28
N GLU A 253 -4.48 -14.67 -4.40
CA GLU A 253 -3.26 -13.90 -4.53
C GLU A 253 -3.38 -12.55 -3.84
N SER A 254 -2.23 -11.93 -3.53
CA SER A 254 -2.23 -10.57 -2.98
C SER A 254 -2.76 -9.57 -4.00
N GLY A 255 -3.75 -8.76 -3.63
CA GLY A 255 -4.34 -7.81 -4.56
C GLY A 255 -5.68 -7.24 -4.10
N LYS A 256 -6.24 -6.36 -4.93
CA LYS A 256 -7.59 -5.80 -4.75
C LYS A 256 -8.61 -6.72 -5.43
N TYR A 257 -9.70 -6.98 -4.73
CA TYR A 257 -10.83 -7.78 -5.20
C TYR A 257 -12.14 -7.05 -4.94
N ILE A 258 -13.20 -7.53 -5.58
CA ILE A 258 -14.58 -7.14 -5.32
C ILE A 258 -15.31 -8.38 -4.79
N PHE A 259 -15.90 -8.27 -3.61
CA PHE A 259 -16.92 -9.20 -3.16
C PHE A 259 -18.26 -8.76 -3.77
N ARG A 260 -18.96 -9.67 -4.43
CA ARG A 260 -20.22 -9.42 -5.14
C ARG A 260 -21.30 -10.38 -4.65
N CYS A 261 -22.43 -9.83 -4.21
CA CYS A 261 -23.66 -10.58 -4.00
C CYS A 261 -24.58 -10.34 -5.18
N THR A 262 -24.95 -11.39 -5.91
CA THR A 262 -25.91 -11.33 -7.02
C THR A 262 -27.11 -12.20 -6.70
N ILE A 263 -28.31 -11.61 -6.76
CA ILE A 263 -29.56 -12.31 -6.48
C ILE A 263 -30.31 -12.45 -7.79
N GLN A 264 -30.64 -13.68 -8.15
CA GLN A 264 -31.37 -14.03 -9.36
C GLN A 264 -32.70 -14.68 -8.98
N ASP A 265 -33.69 -14.57 -9.87
CA ASP A 265 -34.91 -15.35 -9.74
C ASP A 265 -34.76 -16.79 -10.29
N ALA A 266 -35.84 -17.58 -10.23
CA ALA A 266 -35.86 -18.94 -10.74
C ALA A 266 -35.57 -19.05 -12.25
N ALA A 267 -35.79 -17.98 -13.03
CA ALA A 267 -35.47 -17.92 -14.46
C ALA A 267 -34.01 -17.52 -14.72
N GLY A 268 -33.24 -17.18 -13.68
CA GLY A 268 -31.85 -16.72 -13.78
C GLY A 268 -31.70 -15.22 -14.05
N GLU A 269 -32.81 -14.46 -14.05
CA GLU A 269 -32.77 -13.01 -14.25
C GLU A 269 -32.20 -12.34 -13.00
N VAL A 270 -31.16 -11.51 -13.16
CA VAL A 270 -30.56 -10.74 -12.06
C VAL A 270 -31.57 -9.71 -11.57
N ARG A 271 -31.93 -9.80 -10.29
CA ARG A 271 -32.86 -8.89 -9.63
C ARG A 271 -32.15 -7.77 -8.89
N THR A 272 -31.02 -8.08 -8.26
CA THR A 272 -30.17 -7.07 -7.63
C THR A 272 -28.73 -7.56 -7.53
N THR A 273 -27.80 -6.62 -7.44
CA THR A 273 -26.38 -6.89 -7.21
C THR A 273 -25.83 -5.83 -6.26
N SER A 274 -25.01 -6.26 -5.30
CA SER A 274 -24.33 -5.39 -4.35
C SER A 274 -22.88 -5.81 -4.24
N GLU A 275 -21.98 -4.83 -4.12
CA GLU A 275 -20.54 -5.05 -4.24
C GLU A 275 -19.78 -4.29 -3.16
N LYS A 276 -18.68 -4.88 -2.68
CA LYS A 276 -17.70 -4.20 -1.83
C LYS A 276 -16.28 -4.58 -2.22
N ALA A 277 -15.42 -3.58 -2.38
CA ALA A 277 -14.01 -3.80 -2.63
C ALA A 277 -13.28 -4.20 -1.34
N PHE A 278 -12.31 -5.10 -1.44
CA PHE A 278 -11.44 -5.50 -0.34
C PHE A 278 -10.06 -5.91 -0.86
N PHE A 279 -9.11 -6.12 0.04
CA PHE A 279 -7.75 -6.53 -0.27
C PHE A 279 -7.44 -7.91 0.31
N VAL A 280 -6.72 -8.72 -0.45
CA VAL A 280 -6.08 -9.93 0.06
C VAL A 280 -4.58 -9.67 0.18
N PHE A 281 -3.98 -10.07 1.30
CA PHE A 281 -2.54 -10.09 1.52
C PHE A 281 -2.09 -11.52 1.80
N ASN A 282 -1.43 -12.13 0.82
CA ASN A 282 -0.93 -13.49 0.88
C ASN A 282 0.55 -13.53 0.45
N PRO A 283 1.49 -13.39 1.38
CA PRO A 283 2.92 -13.30 1.05
C PRO A 283 3.51 -14.63 0.55
N HIS A 284 2.79 -15.75 0.75
CA HIS A 284 3.25 -17.10 0.41
C HIS A 284 2.69 -17.63 -0.92
N ILE A 285 1.56 -17.08 -1.40
CA ILE A 285 1.07 -17.34 -2.76
C ILE A 285 1.72 -16.34 -3.70
N ARG A 286 2.74 -16.81 -4.40
CA ARG A 286 3.36 -16.11 -5.52
C ARG A 286 2.93 -16.79 -6.82
N THR A 287 2.19 -16.10 -7.70
CA THR A 287 2.39 -16.16 -9.17
C THR A 287 1.48 -15.22 -10.00
N VAL A 288 2.11 -14.43 -10.88
CA VAL A 288 1.68 -13.87 -12.19
C VAL A 288 0.44 -12.93 -12.32
N ALA A 289 0.61 -11.64 -11.96
CA ALA A 289 0.11 -10.41 -12.64
C ALA A 289 0.28 -9.19 -11.69
N VAL A 290 0.86 -8.03 -11.98
CA VAL A 290 1.70 -7.43 -13.02
C VAL A 290 3.12 -7.42 -12.43
N THR A 291 4.10 -8.03 -13.08
CA THR A 291 5.49 -7.92 -12.59
C THR A 291 5.99 -6.49 -12.82
N ASP A 292 6.93 -6.00 -12.01
CA ASP A 292 7.72 -4.81 -12.36
C ASP A 292 8.26 -4.94 -13.81
N ALA A 293 8.50 -6.18 -14.26
CA ALA A 293 8.90 -6.51 -15.62
C ALA A 293 7.78 -6.24 -16.64
N ALA A 294 6.50 -6.51 -16.37
CA ALA A 294 5.41 -6.20 -17.30
C ALA A 294 5.21 -4.67 -17.47
N VAL A 295 5.46 -3.88 -16.41
CA VAL A 295 5.49 -2.40 -16.50
C VAL A 295 6.65 -1.94 -17.39
N ILE A 296 7.84 -2.53 -17.21
CA ILE A 296 9.01 -2.20 -18.02
C ILE A 296 8.84 -2.69 -19.47
N GLU A 297 8.24 -3.87 -19.70
CA GLU A 297 7.94 -4.40 -21.02
C GLU A 297 7.01 -3.46 -21.81
N THR A 298 6.07 -2.81 -21.13
CA THR A 298 5.24 -1.75 -21.74
C THR A 298 6.08 -0.54 -22.18
N GLN A 299 7.08 -0.13 -21.40
CA GLN A 299 8.02 0.94 -21.79
C GLN A 299 8.95 0.52 -22.93
N LEU A 300 9.22 -0.77 -23.08
CA LEU A 300 10.05 -1.36 -24.13
C LEU A 300 9.25 -1.74 -25.39
N ALA A 301 7.91 -1.69 -25.34
CA ALA A 301 7.04 -2.19 -26.39
C ALA A 301 7.31 -1.53 -27.76
N GLY A 302 7.68 -0.24 -27.76
CA GLY A 302 7.97 0.54 -28.96
C GLY A 302 9.40 0.40 -29.52
N LEU A 303 10.29 -0.35 -28.87
CA LEU A 303 11.68 -0.53 -29.31
C LEU A 303 11.83 -1.70 -30.26
N SER A 304 12.65 -1.49 -31.29
CA SER A 304 13.13 -2.51 -32.23
C SER A 304 14.17 -3.44 -31.59
N SER A 305 14.43 -4.59 -32.23
CA SER A 305 15.48 -5.53 -31.79
C SER A 305 16.85 -4.84 -31.66
N ASP A 306 17.17 -3.92 -32.56
CA ASP A 306 18.47 -3.22 -32.55
C ASP A 306 18.56 -2.23 -31.39
N GLU A 307 17.46 -1.52 -31.08
CA GLU A 307 17.39 -0.61 -29.92
C GLU A 307 17.46 -1.37 -28.59
N LEU A 308 16.81 -2.53 -28.49
CA LEU A 308 16.89 -3.40 -27.32
C LEU A 308 18.32 -3.94 -27.12
N ALA A 309 18.98 -4.34 -28.21
CA ALA A 309 20.37 -4.79 -28.17
C ALA A 309 21.32 -3.65 -27.79
N ASP A 310 21.10 -2.44 -28.31
CA ASP A 310 21.87 -1.25 -27.94
C ASP A 310 21.70 -0.89 -26.47
N GLU A 311 20.48 -0.92 -25.94
CA GLU A 311 20.21 -0.67 -24.52
C GLU A 311 20.91 -1.71 -23.64
N PHE A 312 20.79 -3.00 -23.97
CA PHE A 312 21.45 -4.04 -23.20
C PHE A 312 22.99 -3.94 -23.27
N ARG A 313 23.54 -3.55 -24.43
CA ARG A 313 24.98 -3.28 -24.59
C ARG A 313 25.47 -2.19 -23.63
N LYS A 314 24.69 -1.11 -23.45
CA LYS A 314 24.99 -0.04 -22.49
C LYS A 314 24.91 -0.50 -21.03
N CYS A 315 24.24 -1.61 -20.75
CA CYS A 315 24.15 -2.23 -19.42
C CYS A 315 25.39 -3.03 -19.01
N GLN A 316 26.45 -3.07 -19.83
CA GLN A 316 27.66 -3.89 -19.58
C GLN A 316 28.29 -3.72 -18.18
N TYR A 317 28.14 -2.55 -17.55
CA TYR A 317 28.71 -2.28 -16.24
C TYR A 317 27.93 -2.91 -15.09
N ILE A 318 26.66 -3.23 -15.30
CA ILE A 318 25.79 -3.87 -14.30
C ILE A 318 25.43 -5.31 -14.68
N ALA A 319 25.50 -5.67 -15.97
CA ALA A 319 25.31 -7.03 -16.46
C ALA A 319 26.37 -8.03 -15.93
N THR A 320 26.01 -9.31 -15.99
CA THR A 320 26.87 -10.46 -15.63
C THR A 320 27.17 -11.26 -16.89
N ASP A 321 28.21 -12.10 -16.87
CA ASP A 321 28.53 -12.98 -18.00
C ASP A 321 27.37 -13.91 -18.38
N GLN A 322 26.57 -14.32 -17.38
CA GLN A 322 25.38 -15.12 -17.62
C GLN A 322 24.30 -14.32 -18.36
N HIS A 323 24.08 -13.05 -17.99
CA HIS A 323 23.15 -12.18 -18.72
C HIS A 323 23.57 -12.01 -20.18
N VAL A 324 24.86 -11.79 -20.43
CA VAL A 324 25.40 -11.62 -21.80
C VAL A 324 25.18 -12.90 -22.63
N LYS A 325 25.49 -14.07 -22.06
CA LYS A 325 25.29 -15.36 -22.74
C LYS A 325 23.81 -15.63 -23.05
N LEU A 326 22.92 -15.34 -22.10
CA LEU A 326 21.48 -15.54 -22.26
C LEU A 326 20.91 -14.60 -23.33
N PHE A 327 21.23 -13.31 -23.29
CA PHE A 327 20.73 -12.34 -24.27
C PHE A 327 21.21 -12.64 -25.69
N ALA A 328 22.46 -13.09 -25.86
CA ALA A 328 23.01 -13.45 -27.16
C ALA A 328 22.29 -14.63 -27.85
N GLN A 329 21.57 -15.47 -27.09
CA GLN A 329 20.77 -16.58 -27.64
C GLN A 329 19.38 -16.12 -28.12
N LEU A 330 18.97 -14.89 -27.83
CA LEU A 330 17.64 -14.37 -28.15
C LEU A 330 17.63 -13.69 -29.51
N THR A 331 16.88 -14.27 -30.45
CA THR A 331 16.75 -13.76 -31.83
C THR A 331 15.41 -13.08 -32.11
N LYS A 332 14.42 -13.23 -31.22
CA LYS A 332 13.08 -12.63 -31.35
C LYS A 332 12.97 -11.39 -30.48
N SER A 333 12.42 -10.30 -31.04
CA SER A 333 12.23 -9.02 -30.33
C SER A 333 11.43 -9.18 -29.03
N ASP A 334 10.35 -9.96 -29.03
CA ASP A 334 9.53 -10.18 -27.82
C ASP A 334 10.32 -10.88 -26.71
N ALA A 335 11.16 -11.86 -27.06
CA ALA A 335 11.99 -12.56 -26.09
C ALA A 335 13.08 -11.62 -25.51
N GLN A 336 13.65 -10.75 -26.33
CA GLN A 336 14.59 -9.71 -25.89
C GLN A 336 13.92 -8.69 -24.97
N LYS A 337 12.67 -8.28 -25.24
CA LYS A 337 11.88 -7.39 -24.38
C LYS A 337 11.64 -8.00 -23.01
N GLN A 338 11.16 -9.25 -22.97
CA GLN A 338 10.92 -9.96 -21.72
C GLN A 338 12.19 -10.13 -20.90
N PHE A 339 13.29 -10.48 -21.55
CA PHE A 339 14.59 -10.56 -20.89
C PHE A 339 15.01 -9.22 -20.31
N LEU A 340 14.99 -8.15 -21.11
CA LEU A 340 15.48 -6.84 -20.70
C LEU A 340 14.59 -6.22 -19.62
N ALA A 341 13.29 -6.47 -19.68
CA ALA A 341 12.35 -6.12 -18.64
C ALA A 341 12.72 -6.80 -17.31
N GLN A 342 12.94 -8.11 -17.31
CA GLN A 342 13.32 -8.84 -16.10
C GLN A 342 14.70 -8.41 -15.57
N PHE A 343 15.65 -8.17 -16.47
CA PHE A 343 16.97 -7.65 -16.13
C PHE A 343 16.89 -6.34 -15.33
N TRP A 344 16.02 -5.41 -15.74
CA TRP A 344 15.84 -4.14 -15.05
C TRP A 344 15.14 -4.27 -13.71
N VAL A 345 14.22 -5.24 -13.55
CA VAL A 345 13.65 -5.59 -12.22
C VAL A 345 14.73 -6.05 -11.26
N ASP A 346 15.65 -6.88 -11.74
CA ASP A 346 16.73 -7.40 -10.93
C ASP A 346 17.75 -6.29 -10.60
N ALA A 347 18.03 -5.39 -11.55
CA ALA A 347 18.87 -4.21 -11.34
C ALA A 347 18.30 -3.25 -10.27
N GLU A 348 16.98 -3.08 -10.21
CA GLU A 348 16.32 -2.29 -9.17
C GLU A 348 16.42 -2.91 -7.77
N LYS A 349 16.76 -4.19 -7.67
CA LYS A 349 17.01 -4.90 -6.40
C LYS A 349 18.50 -5.00 -6.08
N GLY A 350 19.37 -4.61 -7.02
CA GLY A 350 20.81 -4.78 -6.98
C GLY A 350 21.24 -6.14 -7.53
N ILE A 351 22.30 -6.13 -8.34
CA ILE A 351 22.84 -7.33 -9.01
C ILE A 351 24.27 -7.56 -8.53
N GLN A 352 24.54 -8.74 -7.95
CA GLN A 352 25.90 -9.20 -7.59
C GLN A 352 26.75 -8.14 -6.87
N GLY A 353 26.23 -7.57 -5.78
CA GLY A 353 26.96 -6.59 -4.96
C GLY A 353 26.98 -5.16 -5.52
N LYS A 354 26.36 -4.91 -6.68
CA LYS A 354 26.11 -3.56 -7.19
C LYS A 354 24.84 -2.99 -6.55
N PRO A 355 24.82 -1.70 -6.19
CA PRO A 355 23.66 -1.11 -5.54
C PRO A 355 22.43 -1.10 -6.46
N PRO A 356 21.22 -1.12 -5.88
CA PRO A 356 19.96 -0.89 -6.59
C PRO A 356 20.00 0.32 -7.53
N ILE A 357 19.56 0.17 -8.78
CA ILE A 357 19.42 1.29 -9.71
C ILE A 357 18.23 1.12 -10.65
N LYS A 358 17.46 2.20 -10.83
CA LYS A 358 16.31 2.25 -11.75
C LYS A 358 16.74 2.47 -13.20
N ARG A 359 16.03 1.84 -14.13
CA ARG A 359 16.28 1.93 -15.59
C ARG A 359 16.46 3.37 -16.07
N HIS A 360 15.49 4.24 -15.80
CA HIS A 360 15.52 5.62 -16.29
C HIS A 360 16.73 6.40 -15.77
N LEU A 361 17.13 6.20 -14.52
CA LEU A 361 18.27 6.87 -13.91
C LEU A 361 19.59 6.37 -14.52
N TYR A 362 19.71 5.06 -14.74
CA TYR A 362 20.89 4.50 -15.42
C TYR A 362 21.02 5.04 -16.84
N LEU A 363 19.94 5.00 -17.63
CA LEU A 363 19.94 5.50 -19.01
C LEU A 363 20.18 7.02 -19.09
N GLN A 364 19.67 7.78 -18.12
CA GLN A 364 20.01 9.20 -17.99
C GLN A 364 21.51 9.41 -17.79
N ARG A 365 22.15 8.64 -16.89
CA ARG A 365 23.61 8.73 -16.69
C ARG A 365 24.40 8.30 -17.92
N VAL A 366 23.93 7.29 -18.65
CA VAL A 366 24.53 6.89 -19.94
C VAL A 366 24.46 8.04 -20.95
N ALA A 367 23.32 8.72 -21.07
CA ALA A 367 23.17 9.87 -21.95
C ALA A 367 24.08 11.04 -21.54
N VAL A 368 24.17 11.33 -20.25
CA VAL A 368 25.09 12.38 -19.73
C VAL A 368 26.55 12.01 -20.00
N ALA A 369 26.94 10.76 -19.76
CA ALA A 369 28.28 10.27 -20.06
C ALA A 369 28.59 10.38 -21.55
N GLN A 370 27.65 9.99 -22.41
CA GLN A 370 27.75 10.12 -23.85
C GLN A 370 27.96 11.58 -24.25
N GLN A 371 27.20 12.51 -23.68
CA GLN A 371 27.29 13.93 -24.01
C GLN A 371 28.62 14.56 -23.53
N ARG A 372 29.05 14.26 -22.31
CA ARG A 372 30.18 14.95 -21.66
C ARG A 372 31.55 14.37 -22.01
N PHE A 373 31.62 13.07 -22.28
CA PHE A 373 32.90 12.35 -22.34
C PHE A 373 33.16 11.66 -23.68
N SER A 374 32.36 11.92 -24.71
CA SER A 374 32.67 11.39 -26.04
C SER A 374 34.01 11.95 -26.53
N ALA A 375 34.87 11.05 -27.00
CA ALA A 375 36.16 11.35 -27.59
C ALA A 375 36.19 10.87 -29.05
N PHE A 376 37.19 11.28 -29.81
CA PHE A 376 37.28 11.02 -31.26
C PHE A 376 37.10 9.54 -31.64
N SER A 377 37.63 8.62 -30.84
CA SER A 377 37.62 7.17 -31.09
C SER A 377 36.67 6.38 -30.17
N LYS A 378 36.01 7.03 -29.21
CA LYS A 378 35.33 6.35 -28.10
C LYS A 378 34.06 7.06 -27.68
N GLU A 379 32.96 6.31 -27.71
CA GLU A 379 31.68 6.75 -27.16
C GLU A 379 31.83 7.13 -25.68
N GLY A 380 31.21 8.23 -25.26
CA GLY A 380 31.39 8.76 -23.91
C GLY A 380 31.01 7.77 -22.82
N TRP A 381 29.96 6.96 -23.02
CA TRP A 381 29.56 5.91 -22.07
C TRP A 381 30.59 4.78 -21.93
N ARG A 382 31.55 4.65 -22.87
CA ARG A 382 32.63 3.66 -22.85
C ARG A 382 33.93 4.18 -22.25
N THR A 383 34.03 5.48 -21.98
CA THR A 383 35.20 6.08 -21.32
C THR A 383 35.24 5.74 -19.84
N ASP A 384 36.42 5.83 -19.22
CA ASP A 384 36.55 5.54 -17.78
C ASP A 384 35.77 6.55 -16.93
N ARG A 385 35.79 7.83 -17.31
CA ARG A 385 34.93 8.87 -16.70
C ARG A 385 33.45 8.56 -16.88
N GLY A 386 33.04 8.14 -18.08
CA GLY A 386 31.67 7.74 -18.35
C GLY A 386 31.23 6.54 -17.52
N ARG A 387 32.07 5.50 -17.40
CA ARG A 387 31.84 4.33 -16.55
C ARG A 387 31.64 4.72 -15.09
N VAL A 388 32.53 5.54 -14.54
CA VAL A 388 32.46 6.00 -13.14
C VAL A 388 31.19 6.82 -12.91
N LEU A 389 30.84 7.74 -13.81
CA LEU A 389 29.58 8.48 -13.74
C LEU A 389 28.35 7.57 -13.77
N ILE A 390 28.33 6.56 -14.65
CA ILE A 390 27.20 5.63 -14.77
C ILE A 390 27.01 4.82 -13.47
N LEU A 391 28.10 4.26 -12.95
CA LEU A 391 28.07 3.41 -11.77
C LEU A 391 27.79 4.19 -10.47
N PHE A 392 28.42 5.35 -10.30
CA PHE A 392 28.44 6.04 -9.00
C PHE A 392 27.67 7.37 -9.00
N GLY A 393 27.25 7.87 -10.16
CA GLY A 393 26.56 9.15 -10.28
C GLY A 393 27.52 10.34 -10.38
N GLU A 394 27.00 11.55 -10.25
CA GLU A 394 27.81 12.77 -10.25
C GLU A 394 28.75 12.78 -9.04
N PRO A 395 30.03 13.16 -9.22
CA PRO A 395 30.94 13.39 -8.10
C PRO A 395 30.52 14.62 -7.29
N ASP A 396 30.82 14.60 -6.00
CA ASP A 396 30.57 15.75 -5.11
C ASP A 396 31.47 16.94 -5.46
N GLN A 397 32.70 16.65 -5.90
CA GLN A 397 33.67 17.66 -6.34
C GLN A 397 34.53 17.12 -7.49
N ILE A 398 34.82 17.99 -8.46
CA ILE A 398 35.77 17.71 -9.54
C ILE A 398 36.86 18.77 -9.50
N ASP A 399 38.10 18.35 -9.24
CA ASP A 399 39.28 19.19 -9.40
C ASP A 399 39.84 18.96 -10.80
N ARG A 400 39.90 20.03 -11.60
CA ARG A 400 40.34 19.98 -12.99
C ARG A 400 41.67 20.68 -13.15
N PHE A 401 42.61 19.99 -13.78
CA PHE A 401 43.96 20.48 -14.04
C PHE A 401 44.17 20.48 -15.56
N PRO A 402 44.07 21.65 -16.21
CA PRO A 402 44.38 21.78 -17.63
C PRO A 402 45.84 21.42 -17.96
N SER A 403 46.15 21.29 -19.25
CA SER A 403 47.52 21.08 -19.71
C SER A 403 48.44 22.19 -19.21
N SER A 404 49.65 21.83 -18.76
CA SER A 404 50.71 22.78 -18.39
C SER A 404 52.06 22.32 -18.99
N GLU A 405 53.09 23.16 -18.90
CA GLU A 405 54.44 22.82 -19.39
C GLU A 405 55.04 21.58 -18.71
N SER A 406 54.63 21.30 -17.47
CA SER A 406 55.18 20.24 -16.64
C SER A 406 54.23 19.07 -16.42
N ALA A 407 52.94 19.17 -16.76
CA ALA A 407 51.98 18.10 -16.47
C ALA A 407 50.88 17.94 -17.53
N LYS A 408 50.55 16.68 -17.84
CA LYS A 408 49.39 16.30 -18.66
C LYS A 408 48.06 16.70 -17.99
N PRO A 409 47.02 17.01 -18.78
CA PRO A 409 45.68 17.29 -18.26
C PRO A 409 45.15 16.12 -17.42
N HIS A 410 44.56 16.43 -16.27
CA HIS A 410 43.96 15.43 -15.39
C HIS A 410 42.78 15.97 -14.58
N GLU A 411 41.95 15.05 -14.09
CA GLU A 411 40.81 15.34 -13.24
C GLU A 411 40.83 14.42 -12.01
N ILE A 412 40.49 14.98 -10.85
CA ILE A 412 40.28 14.22 -9.61
C ILE A 412 38.81 14.39 -9.22
N TRP A 413 38.10 13.28 -9.13
CA TRP A 413 36.68 13.22 -8.81
C TRP A 413 36.51 12.66 -7.40
N ASN A 414 35.89 13.44 -6.51
CA ASN A 414 35.69 13.09 -5.12
C ASN A 414 34.23 12.71 -4.84
N TYR A 415 34.02 11.63 -4.10
CA TYR A 415 32.74 11.13 -3.63
C TYR A 415 32.80 10.96 -2.10
N TYR A 416 32.26 11.90 -1.35
CA TYR A 416 32.36 11.96 0.11
C TYR A 416 31.44 10.92 0.79
N GLN A 417 30.32 10.58 0.16
CA GLN A 417 29.35 9.62 0.69
C GLN A 417 29.62 8.17 0.27
N LEU A 418 30.55 7.94 -0.66
CA LEU A 418 30.91 6.62 -1.13
C LEU A 418 32.04 6.04 -0.26
N GLU A 419 31.79 4.93 0.43
CA GLU A 419 32.78 4.22 1.26
C GLU A 419 33.55 5.11 2.27
N ASN A 420 32.89 6.13 2.85
CA ASN A 420 33.48 7.15 3.74
C ASN A 420 34.53 8.04 3.08
N GLY A 421 34.44 8.26 1.76
CA GLY A 421 35.32 9.12 0.99
C GLY A 421 36.13 8.32 -0.03
N VAL A 422 35.82 8.53 -1.30
CA VAL A 422 36.50 7.91 -2.43
C VAL A 422 36.94 8.96 -3.43
N GLU A 423 38.13 8.79 -3.99
CA GLU A 423 38.61 9.54 -5.14
C GLU A 423 38.80 8.65 -6.37
N PHE A 424 38.62 9.25 -7.54
CA PHE A 424 38.99 8.69 -8.83
C PHE A 424 39.85 9.70 -9.56
N VAL A 425 41.00 9.25 -10.07
CA VAL A 425 41.95 10.10 -10.79
C VAL A 425 42.02 9.68 -12.25
N PHE A 426 41.81 10.63 -13.13
CA PHE A 426 41.83 10.41 -14.57
C PHE A 426 42.86 11.31 -15.25
N VAL A 427 43.66 10.75 -16.15
CA VAL A 427 44.70 11.48 -16.89
C VAL A 427 44.47 11.32 -18.39
N ASP A 428 44.52 12.41 -19.15
CA ASP A 428 44.59 12.35 -20.60
C ASP A 428 46.02 12.04 -21.04
N ARG A 429 46.30 10.76 -21.25
CA ARG A 429 47.63 10.31 -21.69
C ARG A 429 47.91 10.65 -23.14
N SER A 430 46.85 10.81 -23.93
CA SER A 430 46.87 10.93 -25.38
C SER A 430 46.98 12.38 -25.86
N GLY A 431 46.50 13.34 -25.07
CA GLY A 431 46.35 14.74 -25.45
C GLY A 431 45.14 15.01 -26.34
N PHE A 432 44.33 13.99 -26.64
CA PHE A 432 43.16 14.07 -27.53
C PHE A 432 41.82 14.00 -26.77
N GLY A 433 41.83 14.24 -25.46
CA GLY A 433 40.64 14.27 -24.61
C GLY A 433 40.19 12.89 -24.12
N GLU A 434 40.98 11.83 -24.31
CA GLU A 434 40.71 10.51 -23.75
C GLU A 434 41.36 10.35 -22.37
N TYR A 435 40.57 10.66 -21.34
CA TYR A 435 40.99 10.51 -19.94
C TYR A 435 40.81 9.06 -19.48
N VAL A 436 41.91 8.44 -19.07
CA VAL A 436 41.94 7.08 -18.51
C VAL A 436 42.10 7.12 -17.00
N GLN A 437 41.43 6.22 -16.29
CA GLN A 437 41.58 6.09 -14.84
C GLN A 437 42.97 5.54 -14.53
N VAL A 438 43.69 6.25 -13.68
CA VAL A 438 45.04 5.86 -13.26
C VAL A 438 45.12 5.51 -11.77
N HIS A 439 44.18 6.00 -10.96
CA HIS A 439 44.09 5.72 -9.53
C HIS A 439 42.64 5.81 -9.04
N SER A 440 42.32 5.05 -8.01
CA SER A 440 41.15 5.24 -7.17
C SER A 440 41.40 4.67 -5.78
N SER A 441 40.82 5.31 -4.76
CA SER A 441 40.77 4.79 -3.40
C SER A 441 39.59 3.85 -3.15
N LYS A 442 38.67 3.69 -4.11
CA LYS A 442 37.53 2.78 -4.03
C LYS A 442 37.98 1.32 -3.97
N ARG A 443 37.36 0.52 -3.09
CA ARG A 443 37.62 -0.93 -3.05
C ARG A 443 37.20 -1.60 -4.38
N GLY A 444 38.09 -2.43 -4.92
CA GLY A 444 37.87 -3.17 -6.15
C GLY A 444 38.16 -2.40 -7.45
N GLU A 445 38.65 -1.16 -7.35
CA GLU A 445 39.07 -0.35 -8.49
C GLU A 445 40.59 -0.35 -8.66
N LEU A 446 41.08 0.18 -9.80
CA LEU A 446 42.51 0.36 -10.04
C LEU A 446 43.12 1.30 -9.00
N ARG A 447 44.08 0.79 -8.22
CA ARG A 447 44.81 1.56 -7.20
C ARG A 447 46.30 1.61 -7.53
N ASP A 448 46.80 2.79 -7.83
CA ASP A 448 48.23 3.07 -8.08
C ASP A 448 48.63 4.30 -7.25
N GLU A 449 49.27 4.10 -6.10
CA GLU A 449 49.68 5.21 -5.20
C GLU A 449 50.74 6.13 -5.84
N GLN A 450 51.37 5.71 -6.95
CA GLN A 450 52.38 6.46 -7.67
C GLN A 450 51.84 7.04 -8.97
N TRP A 451 50.52 7.22 -9.09
CA TRP A 451 49.87 7.63 -10.33
C TRP A 451 50.37 8.97 -10.89
N GLN A 452 50.94 9.84 -10.05
CA GLN A 452 51.48 11.14 -10.49
C GLN A 452 52.59 10.97 -11.54
N ARG A 453 53.24 9.80 -11.63
CA ARG A 453 54.18 9.48 -12.70
C ARG A 453 53.57 9.54 -14.10
N TYR A 454 52.25 9.42 -14.24
CA TYR A 454 51.55 9.52 -15.52
C TYR A 454 51.34 10.95 -15.98
N LEU A 455 51.66 11.95 -15.14
CA LEU A 455 51.57 13.37 -15.49
C LEU A 455 52.77 13.86 -16.32
N TYR A 456 53.90 13.16 -16.28
CA TYR A 456 55.19 13.61 -16.83
C TYR A 456 55.63 12.79 -18.04
#